data_AF-A0A7C9EM91-F1
#
_entry.id   AF-A0A7C9EM91-F1
#
_cell.length_a   1.000
_cell.length_b   1.000
_cell.length_c   1.000
_cell.angle_alpha   90.00
_cell.angle_beta   90.00
_cell.angle_gamma   90.00
#
_symmetry.space_group_name_H-M   'P 1'
#
loop_
_entity.id
_entity.type
_entity.pdbx_description
1 polymer ?
#
loop_
_entity_poly.entity_id
_entity_poly.type
_entity_poly.pdbx_seq_one_letter_code
_entity_poly.pdbx_strand_id
1 'polypeptide(L)'
;WLRSTRVGYIVPFDDNINFHKTIAGAIVIGVILHAGTHLACDFVRLERSSLLDYNLYLTAFGEQKPTYGDLVKGCEGVTGIIMIVVMATAFVLATRHFRRGLIKWPKPFDRLTGFNAFWYSHHLFVIVYICLLVHGIQLYLVHKPSPESKFT
;
A
#
# COMPACT_ATOMS: atom_id res chain seq x y z
N TRP A 1 -20.11 -20.00 13.22
CA TRP A 1 -19.81 -20.44 14.59
C TRP A 1 -19.92 -19.29 15.59
N LEU A 2 -19.15 -18.20 15.48
CA LEU A 2 -19.25 -17.05 16.41
C LEU A 2 -20.61 -16.31 16.38
N ARG A 3 -21.28 -16.25 15.22
CA ARG A 3 -22.62 -15.65 15.06
C ARG A 3 -23.68 -16.23 16.00
N SER A 4 -23.59 -17.52 16.36
CA SER A 4 -24.56 -18.21 17.22
C SER A 4 -24.17 -18.19 18.70
N THR A 5 -23.16 -17.41 19.09
CA THR A 5 -22.71 -17.27 20.48
C THR A 5 -23.25 -15.98 21.10
N ARG A 6 -23.08 -15.80 22.42
CA ARG A 6 -23.47 -14.57 23.13
C ARG A 6 -22.81 -13.30 22.57
N VAL A 7 -21.65 -13.42 21.93
CA VAL A 7 -20.95 -12.29 21.28
C VAL A 7 -21.74 -11.77 20.09
N GLY A 8 -22.57 -12.60 19.42
CA GLY A 8 -23.40 -12.21 18.30
C GLY A 8 -24.55 -11.23 18.66
N TYR A 9 -24.86 -11.05 19.95
CA TYR A 9 -25.78 -10.00 20.40
C TYR A 9 -25.12 -8.62 20.48
N ILE A 10 -23.78 -8.57 20.59
CA ILE A 10 -23.00 -7.34 20.74
C ILE A 10 -22.37 -6.95 19.39
N VAL A 11 -21.84 -7.94 18.66
CA VAL A 11 -21.15 -7.74 17.40
C VAL A 11 -22.05 -8.21 16.24
N PRO A 12 -22.44 -7.32 15.32
CA PRO A 12 -23.29 -7.67 14.18
C PRO A 12 -22.50 -8.42 13.10
N PHE A 13 -22.19 -9.70 13.36
CA PHE A 13 -21.42 -10.55 12.44
C PHE A 13 -22.07 -10.75 11.06
N ASP A 14 -23.36 -10.41 10.91
CA ASP A 14 -24.11 -10.50 9.65
C ASP A 14 -23.79 -9.39 8.67
N ASP A 15 -23.32 -8.25 9.19
CA ASP A 15 -22.91 -7.12 8.39
C ASP A 15 -21.43 -7.19 7.99
N ASN A 16 -20.78 -8.35 8.12
CA ASN A 16 -19.35 -8.50 7.85
C ASN A 16 -18.94 -8.02 6.44
N ILE A 17 -19.80 -8.19 5.42
CA ILE A 17 -19.53 -7.71 4.06
C ILE A 17 -19.63 -6.18 3.99
N ASN A 18 -20.60 -5.57 4.68
CA ASN A 18 -20.73 -4.12 4.72
C ASN A 18 -19.58 -3.51 5.53
N PHE A 19 -19.21 -4.13 6.64
CA PHE A 19 -18.02 -3.78 7.41
C PHE A 19 -16.74 -3.86 6.57
N HIS A 20 -16.54 -4.94 5.82
CA HIS A 20 -15.40 -5.08 4.90
C HIS A 20 -15.33 -3.92 3.90
N LYS A 21 -16.46 -3.53 3.29
CA LYS A 21 -16.50 -2.36 2.37
C LYS A 21 -16.17 -1.05 3.08
N THR A 22 -16.66 -0.85 4.31
CA THR A 22 -16.35 0.34 5.11
C THR A 22 -14.87 0.42 5.43
N ILE A 23 -14.27 -0.69 5.88
CA ILE A 23 -12.83 -0.76 6.14
C ILE A 23 -12.03 -0.57 4.86
N ALA A 24 -12.45 -1.15 3.73
CA ALA A 24 -11.82 -0.91 2.45
C ALA A 24 -11.84 0.57 2.05
N GLY A 25 -12.95 1.28 2.28
CA GLY A 25 -13.04 2.73 2.07
C GLY A 25 -12.07 3.51 2.97
N ALA A 26 -11.98 3.15 4.25
CA ALA A 26 -11.04 3.77 5.18
C ALA A 26 -9.57 3.53 4.77
N ILE A 27 -9.24 2.31 4.30
CA ILE A 27 -7.91 1.98 3.79
C ILE A 27 -7.57 2.84 2.57
N VAL A 28 -8.49 3.04 1.62
CA VAL A 28 -8.26 3.90 0.45
C VAL A 28 -7.89 5.33 0.88
N ILE A 29 -8.63 5.91 1.83
CA ILE A 29 -8.34 7.23 2.36
C ILE A 29 -6.94 7.25 3.02
N GLY A 30 -6.65 6.24 3.85
CA GLY A 30 -5.35 6.11 4.51
C GLY A 30 -4.19 6.00 3.52
N VAL A 31 -4.33 5.22 2.45
CA VAL A 31 -3.32 5.08 1.39
C VAL A 31 -3.11 6.39 0.63
N ILE A 32 -4.17 7.12 0.31
CA ILE A 32 -4.07 8.43 -0.36
C ILE A 32 -3.29 9.41 0.51
N LEU A 33 -3.63 9.50 1.81
CA LEU A 33 -2.92 10.38 2.74
C LEU A 33 -1.46 9.96 2.88
N HIS A 34 -1.19 8.67 3.12
CA HIS A 34 0.15 8.13 3.30
C HIS A 34 1.04 8.34 2.06
N ALA A 35 0.59 7.89 0.88
CA ALA A 35 1.35 8.06 -0.36
C ALA A 35 1.48 9.53 -0.76
N GLY A 36 0.42 10.33 -0.52
CA GLY A 36 0.42 11.76 -0.75
C GLY A 36 1.46 12.48 0.11
N THR A 37 1.55 12.17 1.39
CA THR A 37 2.58 12.73 2.27
C THR A 37 3.99 12.36 1.82
N HIS A 38 4.23 11.09 1.45
CA HIS A 38 5.54 10.68 0.95
C HIS A 38 5.94 11.43 -0.33
N LEU A 39 5.06 11.47 -1.33
CA LEU A 39 5.36 12.06 -2.63
C LEU A 39 5.38 13.60 -2.59
N ALA A 40 4.40 14.23 -1.94
CA ALA A 40 4.22 15.69 -2.00
C ALA A 40 4.96 16.44 -0.89
N CYS A 41 5.17 15.80 0.26
CA CYS A 41 5.77 16.46 1.43
C CYS A 41 7.17 15.92 1.73
N ASP A 42 7.32 14.62 1.94
CA ASP A 42 8.58 14.06 2.45
C ASP A 42 9.69 14.11 1.39
N PHE A 43 9.42 13.59 0.18
CA PHE A 43 10.43 13.56 -0.88
C PHE A 43 10.82 14.97 -1.32
N VAL A 44 9.85 15.89 -1.42
CA VAL A 44 10.10 17.30 -1.73
C VAL A 44 10.90 17.97 -0.61
N ARG A 45 10.56 17.72 0.66
CA ARG A 45 11.30 18.29 1.80
C ARG A 45 12.72 17.76 1.87
N LEU A 46 12.93 16.46 1.63
CA LEU A 46 14.24 15.84 1.63
C LEU A 46 15.08 16.39 0.48
N GLU A 47 14.54 16.48 -0.73
CA GLU A 47 15.26 17.05 -1.88
C GLU A 47 15.62 18.54 -1.68
N ARG A 48 14.76 19.31 -1.01
CA ARG A 48 14.99 20.75 -0.75
C ARG A 48 15.74 21.06 0.54
N SER A 49 16.06 20.06 1.37
CA SER A 49 16.68 20.29 2.68
C SER A 49 18.07 20.92 2.56
N SER A 50 18.45 21.77 3.51
CA SER A 50 19.84 22.22 3.61
C SER A 50 20.76 21.04 3.99
N LEU A 51 22.08 21.16 3.80
CA LEU A 51 23.03 20.14 4.26
C LEU A 51 22.96 19.93 5.77
N LEU A 52 22.71 21.00 6.53
CA LEU A 52 22.56 20.94 7.99
C LEU A 52 21.32 20.15 8.41
N ASP A 53 20.18 20.37 7.73
CA ASP A 53 18.96 19.60 7.97
C ASP A 53 19.09 18.16 7.47
N TYR A 54 19.85 17.94 6.38
CA TYR A 54 20.12 16.62 5.83
C TYR A 54 20.93 15.74 6.78
N ASN A 55 21.77 16.33 7.63
CA ASN A 55 22.56 15.59 8.62
C ASN A 55 21.71 14.72 9.56
N LEU A 56 20.45 15.11 9.80
CA LEU A 56 19.49 14.33 10.59
C LEU A 56 19.01 13.05 9.88
N TYR A 57 19.18 12.98 8.56
CA TYR A 57 18.75 11.88 7.70
C TYR A 57 19.92 11.05 7.16
N LEU A 58 21.17 11.37 7.52
CA LEU A 58 22.37 10.64 7.07
C LEU A 58 22.33 9.16 7.42
N THR A 59 21.87 8.84 8.63
CA THR A 59 21.68 7.45 9.07
C THR A 59 20.63 6.73 8.25
N ALA A 60 19.70 7.48 7.66
CA ALA A 60 18.57 6.92 6.93
C ALA A 60 18.80 6.76 5.41
N PHE A 61 19.44 7.76 4.79
CA PHE A 61 19.61 7.84 3.33
C PHE A 61 21.07 7.85 2.87
N GLY A 62 22.02 7.81 3.82
CA GLY A 62 23.46 7.82 3.54
C GLY A 62 24.03 9.21 3.30
N GLU A 63 25.34 9.27 3.04
CA GLU A 63 26.08 10.53 2.84
C GLU A 63 25.64 11.31 1.59
N GLN A 64 25.26 10.58 0.54
CA GLN A 64 24.78 11.20 -0.69
C GLN A 64 23.29 11.49 -0.61
N LYS A 65 22.95 12.78 -0.64
CA LYS A 65 21.56 13.24 -0.66
C LYS A 65 20.81 12.71 -1.89
N PRO A 66 19.76 11.90 -1.72
CA PRO A 66 19.01 11.34 -2.84
C PRO A 66 18.16 12.42 -3.51
N THR A 67 18.03 12.35 -4.84
CA THR A 67 17.07 13.17 -5.57
C THR A 67 15.67 12.58 -5.47
N TYR A 68 14.63 13.35 -5.83
CA TYR A 68 13.26 12.84 -5.88
C TYR A 68 13.14 11.54 -6.71
N GLY A 69 13.85 11.47 -7.85
CA GLY A 69 13.86 10.30 -8.71
C GLY A 69 14.51 9.07 -8.07
N ASP A 70 15.53 9.27 -7.25
CA ASP A 70 16.22 8.18 -6.55
C ASP A 70 15.34 7.60 -5.44
N LEU A 71 14.59 8.45 -4.73
CA LEU A 71 13.62 8.02 -3.71
C LEU A 71 12.49 7.18 -4.30
N VAL A 72 11.95 7.60 -5.46
CA VAL A 72 10.90 6.86 -6.17
C VAL A 72 11.42 5.54 -6.74
N LYS A 73 12.67 5.49 -7.22
CA LYS A 73 13.31 4.27 -7.72
C LYS A 73 13.83 3.34 -6.61
N GLY A 74 13.93 3.85 -5.38
CA GLY A 74 14.30 3.06 -4.22
C GLY A 74 13.34 1.89 -3.97
N CYS A 75 13.79 0.92 -3.16
CA CYS A 75 13.00 -0.26 -2.83
C CYS A 75 11.62 0.12 -2.26
N GLU A 76 11.58 1.15 -1.41
CA GLU A 76 10.33 1.65 -0.81
C GLU A 76 9.39 2.28 -1.83
N GLY A 77 9.91 3.14 -2.71
CA GLY A 77 9.11 3.77 -3.78
C GLY A 77 8.53 2.74 -4.74
N VAL A 78 9.34 1.80 -5.21
CA VAL A 78 8.91 0.75 -6.15
C VAL A 78 7.88 -0.18 -5.52
N THR A 79 8.11 -0.65 -4.27
CA THR A 79 7.14 -1.49 -3.56
C THR A 79 5.83 -0.75 -3.29
N GLY A 80 5.90 0.54 -2.91
CA GLY A 80 4.74 1.41 -2.73
C GLY A 80 3.89 1.56 -4.01
N ILE A 81 4.54 1.83 -5.15
CA ILE A 81 3.86 1.95 -6.44
C ILE A 81 3.20 0.64 -6.85
N ILE A 82 3.88 -0.50 -6.69
CA ILE A 82 3.31 -1.82 -6.99
C ILE A 82 2.05 -2.05 -6.15
N MET A 83 2.10 -1.77 -4.85
CA MET A 83 0.94 -1.90 -3.97
C MET A 83 -0.24 -1.03 -4.44
N ILE A 84 0.00 0.24 -4.74
CA ILE A 84 -1.04 1.17 -5.21
C ILE A 84 -1.69 0.67 -6.50
N VAL A 85 -0.90 0.22 -7.49
CA VAL A 85 -1.40 -0.27 -8.78
C VAL A 85 -2.26 -1.53 -8.60
N VAL A 86 -1.80 -2.48 -7.78
CA VAL A 86 -2.53 -3.72 -7.51
C VAL A 86 -3.81 -3.45 -6.74
N MET A 87 -3.75 -2.62 -5.70
CA MET A 87 -4.91 -2.24 -4.90
C MET A 87 -5.94 -1.46 -5.70
N ALA A 88 -5.52 -0.50 -6.53
CA ALA A 88 -6.41 0.26 -7.41
C ALA A 88 -7.15 -0.68 -8.38
N THR A 89 -6.42 -1.62 -8.99
CA THR A 89 -7.00 -2.62 -9.90
C THR A 89 -8.05 -3.47 -9.18
N ALA A 90 -7.73 -4.00 -7.99
CA ALA A 90 -8.64 -4.79 -7.19
C ALA A 90 -9.90 -3.98 -6.75
N PHE A 91 -9.72 -2.71 -6.38
CA PHE A 91 -10.82 -1.84 -5.95
C PHE A 91 -11.77 -1.48 -7.12
N VAL A 92 -11.22 -1.14 -8.28
CA VAL A 92 -11.99 -0.88 -9.50
C VAL A 92 -12.80 -2.12 -9.88
N LEU A 93 -12.19 -3.30 -9.91
CA LEU A 93 -12.87 -4.55 -10.26
C LEU A 93 -13.88 -5.00 -9.18
N ALA A 94 -13.70 -4.60 -7.92
CA ALA A 94 -14.66 -4.83 -6.86
C ALA A 94 -15.90 -3.92 -6.93
N THR A 95 -15.84 -2.83 -7.70
CA THR A 95 -16.98 -1.93 -7.89
C THR A 95 -18.16 -2.65 -8.55
N ARG A 96 -19.39 -2.32 -8.12
CA ARG A 96 -20.63 -2.99 -8.56
C ARG A 96 -20.75 -3.10 -10.09
N HIS A 97 -20.33 -2.07 -10.82
CA HIS A 97 -20.38 -2.01 -12.28
C HIS A 97 -19.49 -3.08 -12.94
N PHE A 98 -18.24 -3.20 -12.50
CA PHE A 98 -17.29 -4.19 -13.02
C PHE A 98 -17.61 -5.60 -12.53
N ARG A 99 -17.92 -5.76 -11.24
CA ARG A 99 -18.24 -7.07 -10.65
C ARG A 99 -19.48 -7.73 -11.25
N ARG A 100 -20.51 -6.95 -11.59
CA ARG A 100 -21.73 -7.46 -12.24
C ARG A 100 -21.58 -7.64 -13.76
N GLY A 101 -20.41 -7.34 -14.34
CA GLY A 101 -20.17 -7.49 -15.78
C GLY A 101 -20.99 -6.51 -16.64
N LEU A 102 -21.39 -5.36 -16.09
CA LEU A 102 -22.15 -4.34 -16.84
C LEU A 102 -21.27 -3.67 -17.92
N ILE A 103 -19.95 -3.75 -17.78
CA ILE A 103 -18.95 -3.27 -18.75
C ILE A 103 -18.42 -4.48 -19.51
N LYS A 104 -18.76 -4.59 -20.80
CA LYS A 104 -18.28 -5.66 -21.69
C LYS A 104 -16.91 -5.29 -22.24
N TRP A 105 -15.91 -6.12 -21.99
CA TRP A 105 -14.56 -5.96 -22.55
C TRP A 105 -14.46 -6.59 -23.94
N PRO A 106 -13.63 -6.04 -24.86
CA PRO A 106 -13.34 -6.67 -26.14
C PRO A 106 -12.61 -8.01 -25.96
N LYS A 107 -12.87 -8.97 -26.86
CA LYS A 107 -12.20 -10.28 -26.89
C LYS A 107 -10.68 -10.08 -27.07
N PRO A 108 -9.81 -10.86 -26.38
CA PRO A 108 -10.07 -12.15 -25.71
C PRO A 108 -10.36 -12.05 -24.21
N PHE A 109 -10.50 -10.84 -23.64
CA PHE A 109 -10.64 -10.65 -22.20
C PHE A 109 -12.04 -10.95 -21.66
N ASP A 110 -13.00 -11.38 -22.50
CA ASP A 110 -14.39 -11.63 -22.10
C ASP A 110 -14.53 -12.71 -21.01
N ARG A 111 -13.65 -13.72 -20.99
CA ARG A 111 -13.60 -14.78 -19.97
C ARG A 111 -13.11 -14.32 -18.61
N LEU A 112 -12.40 -13.20 -18.56
CA LEU A 112 -11.90 -12.54 -17.35
C LEU A 112 -12.80 -11.37 -16.93
N THR A 113 -14.08 -11.36 -17.31
CA THR A 113 -15.03 -10.30 -16.92
C THR A 113 -15.93 -10.71 -15.74
N GLY A 114 -16.49 -9.72 -15.05
CA GLY A 114 -17.48 -9.93 -13.99
C GLY A 114 -16.87 -10.50 -12.70
N PHE A 115 -17.50 -11.54 -12.14
CA PHE A 115 -17.14 -12.10 -10.84
C PHE A 115 -15.75 -12.77 -10.85
N ASN A 116 -15.33 -13.39 -11.96
CA ASN A 116 -14.00 -13.99 -12.08
C ASN A 116 -12.88 -12.93 -12.00
N ALA A 117 -13.05 -11.80 -12.69
CA ALA A 117 -12.13 -10.67 -12.63
C ALA A 117 -11.97 -10.16 -11.19
N PHE A 118 -13.11 -9.98 -10.52
CA PHE A 118 -13.15 -9.61 -9.11
C PHE A 118 -12.40 -10.63 -8.26
N TRP A 119 -12.70 -11.92 -8.41
CA TRP A 119 -12.10 -12.97 -7.60
C TRP A 119 -10.58 -13.02 -7.74
N TYR A 120 -10.07 -13.09 -8.97
CA TYR A 120 -8.62 -13.16 -9.22
C TYR A 120 -7.90 -11.90 -8.78
N SER A 121 -8.46 -10.72 -9.06
CA SER A 121 -7.86 -9.46 -8.61
C SER A 121 -7.86 -9.32 -7.09
N HIS A 122 -8.88 -9.83 -6.39
CA HIS A 122 -8.90 -9.85 -4.93
C HIS A 122 -7.82 -10.75 -4.33
N HIS A 123 -7.45 -11.85 -4.99
CA HIS A 123 -6.36 -12.72 -4.54
C HIS A 123 -4.97 -12.09 -4.71
N LEU A 124 -4.83 -11.06 -5.56
CA LEU A 124 -3.59 -10.28 -5.65
C LEU A 124 -3.25 -9.56 -4.35
N PHE A 125 -4.17 -9.52 -3.38
CA PHE A 125 -3.90 -9.03 -2.03
C PHE A 125 -2.78 -9.81 -1.31
N VAL A 126 -2.53 -11.06 -1.71
CA VAL A 126 -1.35 -11.81 -1.23
C VAL A 126 -0.05 -11.11 -1.63
N ILE A 127 0.04 -10.61 -2.87
CA ILE A 127 1.19 -9.84 -3.35
C ILE A 127 1.29 -8.53 -2.57
N VAL A 128 0.16 -7.84 -2.35
CA VAL A 128 0.11 -6.60 -1.56
C VAL A 128 0.67 -6.83 -0.16
N TYR A 129 0.31 -7.93 0.52
CA TYR A 129 0.86 -8.23 1.85
C TYR A 129 2.37 -8.48 1.85
N ILE A 130 2.88 -9.23 0.86
CA ILE A 130 4.32 -9.46 0.73
C ILE A 130 5.04 -8.13 0.51
N CYS A 131 4.55 -7.31 -0.44
CA CYS A 131 5.10 -5.99 -0.70
C CYS A 131 5.00 -5.07 0.52
N LEU A 132 3.92 -5.13 1.30
CA LEU A 132 3.72 -4.32 2.50
C LEU A 132 4.74 -4.68 3.59
N LEU A 133 5.01 -5.97 3.78
CA LEU A 133 6.05 -6.42 4.72
C LEU A 133 7.42 -5.91 4.28
N VAL A 134 7.77 -6.07 2.99
CA VAL A 134 9.05 -5.57 2.47
C VAL A 134 9.14 -4.05 2.59
N HIS A 135 8.11 -3.33 2.16
CA HIS A 135 8.02 -1.87 2.23
C HIS A 135 8.21 -1.36 3.67
N GLY A 136 7.50 -1.95 4.64
CA GLY A 136 7.64 -1.58 6.05
C GLY A 136 8.99 -1.97 6.66
N ILE A 137 9.53 -3.15 6.31
CA ILE A 137 10.82 -3.60 6.85
C ILE A 137 11.96 -2.71 6.36
N GLN A 138 11.95 -2.26 5.11
CA GLN A 138 12.98 -1.33 4.62
C GLN A 138 12.93 0.01 5.39
N LEU A 139 11.74 0.55 5.64
CA LEU A 139 11.56 1.76 6.47
C LEU A 139 12.16 1.59 7.89
N TYR A 140 11.94 0.42 8.51
CA TYR A 140 12.40 0.15 9.87
C TYR A 140 13.88 -0.27 9.97
N LEU A 141 14.41 -1.02 9.00
CA LEU A 141 15.79 -1.51 9.06
C LEU A 141 16.84 -0.45 8.73
N VAL A 142 16.42 0.64 8.10
CA VAL A 142 17.19 1.87 7.99
C VAL A 142 17.55 2.48 9.37
N HIS A 143 16.84 2.11 10.45
CA HIS A 143 17.11 2.60 11.81
C HIS A 143 18.14 1.80 12.60
N LYS A 144 18.77 0.74 12.05
CA LYS A 144 19.85 0.07 12.78
C LYS A 144 21.16 0.81 12.54
N PRO A 145 21.76 1.44 13.57
CA PRO A 145 23.13 1.92 13.45
C PRO A 145 24.02 0.72 13.07
N SER A 146 24.84 0.89 12.05
CA SER A 146 25.91 -0.05 11.75
C SER A 146 26.76 -0.23 13.03
N PRO A 147 27.14 -1.47 13.39
CA PRO A 147 28.02 -1.70 14.54
C PRO A 147 29.42 -1.07 14.40
N GLU A 148 29.76 -0.51 13.24
CA GLU A 148 31.10 -0.01 12.94
C GLU A 148 31.43 1.37 13.53
N SER A 149 30.48 2.10 14.13
CA SER A 149 30.80 3.39 14.77
C SER A 149 31.37 3.28 16.19
N LYS A 150 31.78 2.10 16.65
CA LYS A 150 32.39 1.92 17.98
C LYS A 150 33.91 1.76 18.02
N PHE A 151 34.61 1.66 16.89
CA PHE A 151 36.07 1.64 16.89
C PHE A 151 36.64 2.15 15.58
N THR A 152 36.86 3.47 15.49
CA THR A 152 38.11 4.14 15.04
C THR A 152 37.89 5.64 15.07
#